data_AF-X1QZG2-F1
#
_entry.id   AF-X1QZG2-F1
#
_cell.length_a   1.000
_cell.length_b   1.000
_cell.length_c   1.000
_cell.angle_alpha   90.00
_cell.angle_beta   90.00
_cell.angle_gamma   90.00
#
_symmetry.space_group_name_H-M   'P 1'
#
loop_
_entity.id
_entity.type
_entity.pdbx_description
1 polymer ?
#
loop_
_entity_poly.entity_id
_entity_poly.type
_entity_poly.pdbx_seq_one_letter_code
_entity_poly.pdbx_strand_id
1 'polypeptide(L)'
;MTLPLRPNPPGGFLRPIGTAIFIRDYLLGLGPFDTPRIDPSRGAPQAEIFSHYKDTLRRQFAVDAAVREEEKEAKREKRPIDPEKIELRAEFYLTRIPYKLTAMRYHSFVVYFSNLQRLGWVEFTGEERASAFQDNYPPGPPRRYFRLTAKGRAAAAPLWSNPLMTLYGDRWGGEEADREQSGSSGESEKIRRASY
;
A
#
# COMPACT_ATOMS: atom_id res chain seq x y z
N MET A 1 5.45 18.70 6.77
CA MET A 1 5.36 17.71 5.67
C MET A 1 3.89 17.31 5.48
N THR A 2 3.17 17.93 4.54
CA THR A 2 1.77 17.56 4.23
C THR A 2 1.76 16.30 3.37
N LEU A 3 1.46 15.14 3.96
CA LEU A 3 1.17 13.93 3.20
C LEU A 3 -0.12 14.19 2.39
N PRO A 4 -0.10 14.09 1.05
CA PRO A 4 -1.32 14.25 0.27
C PRO A 4 -2.30 13.12 0.65
N LEU A 5 -3.45 13.50 1.20
CA LEU A 5 -4.56 12.58 1.42
C LEU A 5 -4.98 12.01 0.06
N ARG A 6 -4.61 10.75 -0.20
CA ARG A 6 -5.05 10.05 -1.42
C ARG A 6 -6.52 9.68 -1.23
N PRO A 7 -7.38 9.90 -2.24
CA PRO A 7 -8.79 9.54 -2.15
C PRO A 7 -8.92 8.05 -1.79
N ASN A 8 -9.67 7.79 -0.72
CA ASN A 8 -9.90 6.43 -0.23
C ASN A 8 -10.81 5.71 -1.23
N PRO A 9 -10.46 4.51 -1.72
CA PRO A 9 -11.42 3.69 -2.45
C PRO A 9 -12.66 3.40 -1.58
N PRO A 10 -13.86 3.49 -2.15
CA PRO A 10 -15.07 2.86 -1.61
C PRO A 10 -14.78 1.45 -1.07
N GLY A 11 -15.15 1.17 0.19
CA GLY A 11 -15.23 -0.20 0.72
C GLY A 11 -13.92 -0.92 1.14
N GLY A 12 -12.76 -0.25 1.12
CA GLY A 12 -11.51 -0.84 1.61
C GLY A 12 -11.26 -0.61 3.11
N PHE A 13 -10.65 -1.57 3.82
CA PHE A 13 -10.08 -1.31 5.16
C PHE A 13 -9.15 -0.09 5.09
N LEU A 14 -9.31 0.87 6.00
CA LEU A 14 -8.42 2.01 6.17
C LEU A 14 -6.98 1.50 6.34
N ARG A 15 -6.20 1.59 5.27
CA ARG A 15 -4.75 1.38 5.30
C ARG A 15 -4.09 2.73 5.05
N PRO A 16 -3.00 3.04 5.77
CA PRO A 16 -2.24 4.26 5.51
C PRO A 16 -1.70 4.30 4.07
N ILE A 17 -1.54 3.12 3.43
CA ILE A 17 -1.07 3.01 2.04
C ILE A 17 -1.89 1.96 1.28
N GLY A 18 -2.46 2.37 0.14
CA GLY A 18 -3.10 1.46 -0.81
C GLY A 18 -2.07 0.61 -1.57
N THR A 19 -2.15 -0.71 -1.45
CA THR A 19 -1.15 -1.65 -2.04
C THR A 19 -0.98 -1.46 -3.55
N ALA A 20 -2.07 -1.35 -4.30
CA ALA A 20 -1.99 -1.19 -5.75
C ALA A 20 -1.43 0.17 -6.18
N ILE A 21 -1.79 1.24 -5.48
CA ILE A 21 -1.24 2.57 -5.77
C ILE A 21 0.27 2.58 -5.47
N PHE A 22 0.71 1.96 -4.37
CA PHE A 22 2.14 1.80 -4.09
C PHE A 22 2.86 1.05 -5.21
N ILE A 23 2.32 -0.11 -5.64
CA ILE A 23 2.91 -0.90 -6.73
C ILE A 23 3.02 -0.07 -8.01
N ARG A 24 1.96 0.65 -8.38
CA ARG A 24 1.95 1.52 -9.57
C ARG A 24 3.04 2.58 -9.49
N ASP A 25 3.04 3.37 -8.41
CA ASP A 25 3.97 4.49 -8.27
C ASP A 25 5.43 4.01 -8.18
N TYR A 26 5.67 2.87 -7.53
CA TYR A 26 6.98 2.22 -7.47
C TYR A 26 7.44 1.77 -8.86
N LEU A 27 6.57 1.08 -9.62
CA LEU A 27 6.88 0.62 -10.98
C LEU A 27 6.96 1.74 -12.02
N LEU A 28 6.39 2.91 -11.74
CA LEU A 28 6.62 4.14 -12.51
C LEU A 28 7.99 4.79 -12.20
N GLY A 29 8.77 4.26 -11.26
CA GLY A 29 10.06 4.82 -10.86
C GLY A 29 9.95 6.10 -10.01
N LEU A 30 8.77 6.37 -9.43
CA LEU A 30 8.54 7.59 -8.66
C LEU A 30 9.19 7.57 -7.27
N GLY A 31 9.51 6.38 -6.74
CA GLY A 31 10.06 6.21 -5.39
C GLY A 31 9.06 6.63 -4.30
N PRO A 32 7.87 6.02 -4.23
CA PRO A 32 6.84 6.42 -3.27
C PRO A 32 7.31 6.21 -1.82
N PHE A 33 7.06 7.18 -0.93
CA PHE A 33 7.41 7.11 0.49
C PHE A 33 8.91 6.80 0.73
N ASP A 34 9.78 7.53 0.02
CA ASP A 34 11.24 7.46 0.13
C ASP A 34 11.84 6.09 -0.22
N THR A 35 11.10 5.25 -0.94
CA THR A 35 11.66 4.02 -1.52
C THR A 35 12.61 4.36 -2.67
N PRO A 36 13.61 3.51 -2.95
CA PRO A 36 14.50 3.69 -4.10
C PRO A 36 13.73 3.88 -5.41
N ARG A 37 14.22 4.78 -6.25
CA ARG A 37 13.75 4.89 -7.64
C ARG A 37 14.33 3.72 -8.44
N ILE A 38 13.52 3.19 -9.33
CA ILE A 38 13.91 2.12 -10.25
C ILE A 38 13.76 2.59 -11.69
N ASP A 39 14.42 1.90 -12.61
CA ASP A 39 14.16 2.04 -14.04
C ASP A 39 12.80 1.40 -14.40
N PRO A 40 11.80 2.19 -14.84
CA PRO A 40 10.46 1.67 -15.17
C PRO A 40 10.45 0.68 -16.34
N SER A 41 11.44 0.77 -17.24
CA SER A 41 11.53 -0.11 -18.42
C SER A 41 11.96 -1.53 -18.06
N ARG A 42 12.85 -1.62 -17.06
CA ARG A 42 13.33 -2.86 -16.45
C ARG A 42 12.35 -3.42 -15.43
N GLY A 43 11.71 -2.54 -14.66
CA GLY A 43 10.79 -2.91 -13.59
C GLY A 43 11.49 -3.49 -12.37
N ALA A 44 10.77 -4.29 -11.58
CA ALA A 44 11.31 -4.87 -10.35
C ALA A 44 10.74 -6.25 -10.03
N PRO A 45 11.45 -7.07 -9.24
CA PRO A 45 10.92 -8.35 -8.75
C PRO A 45 9.85 -8.18 -7.69
N GLN A 46 8.84 -9.07 -7.68
CA GLN A 46 7.75 -9.03 -6.70
C GLN A 46 8.24 -9.02 -5.23
N ALA A 47 9.29 -9.80 -4.92
CA ALA A 47 9.88 -9.85 -3.59
C ALA A 47 10.48 -8.50 -3.15
N GLU A 48 11.02 -7.72 -4.08
CA GLU A 48 11.61 -6.41 -3.82
C GLU A 48 10.52 -5.36 -3.59
N ILE A 49 9.53 -5.32 -4.48
CA ILE A 49 8.35 -4.45 -4.34
C ILE A 49 7.67 -4.73 -2.99
N PHE A 50 7.50 -6.00 -2.63
CA PHE A 50 6.95 -6.42 -1.35
C PHE A 50 7.79 -5.95 -0.16
N SER A 51 9.11 -6.11 -0.22
CA SER A 51 10.03 -5.70 0.85
C SER A 51 9.90 -4.21 1.13
N HIS A 52 9.93 -3.39 0.08
CA HIS A 52 9.75 -1.94 0.19
C HIS A 52 8.37 -1.59 0.72
N TYR A 53 7.30 -2.14 0.12
CA TYR A 53 5.94 -1.89 0.58
C TYR A 53 5.75 -2.21 2.06
N LYS A 54 6.31 -3.33 2.52
CA LYS A 54 6.21 -3.78 3.90
C LYS A 54 6.99 -2.90 4.86
N ASP A 55 8.19 -2.47 4.48
CA ASP A 55 8.94 -1.48 5.28
C ASP A 55 8.21 -0.14 5.35
N THR A 56 7.61 0.31 4.23
CA THR A 56 6.83 1.54 4.22
C THR A 56 5.60 1.45 5.14
N LEU A 57 4.85 0.33 5.11
CA LEU A 57 3.75 0.12 6.05
C LEU A 57 4.21 0.20 7.51
N ARG A 58 5.39 -0.34 7.81
CA ARG A 58 5.99 -0.29 9.14
C ARG A 58 6.27 1.16 9.57
N ARG A 59 6.88 1.95 8.69
CA ARG A 59 7.21 3.36 8.95
C ARG A 59 5.96 4.21 9.13
N GLN A 60 4.96 4.06 8.25
CA GLN A 60 3.71 4.81 8.36
C GLN A 60 2.94 4.45 9.63
N PHE A 61 2.91 3.17 10.03
CA PHE A 61 2.31 2.80 11.31
C PHE A 61 3.01 3.45 12.50
N ALA A 62 4.34 3.56 12.47
CA ALA A 62 5.11 4.24 13.51
C ALA A 62 4.80 5.74 13.58
N VAL A 63 4.72 6.41 12.42
CA VAL A 63 4.36 7.83 12.31
C VAL A 63 2.93 8.07 12.77
N ASP A 64 1.96 7.28 12.30
CA ASP A 64 0.55 7.40 12.69
C ASP A 64 0.36 7.21 14.20
N ALA A 65 1.09 6.27 14.81
CA ALA A 65 1.06 6.05 16.26
C ALA A 65 1.65 7.25 17.00
N ALA A 66 2.79 7.78 16.55
CA ALA A 66 3.44 8.96 17.14
C ALA A 66 2.56 10.21 17.07
N VAL A 67 1.93 10.48 15.92
CA VAL A 67 0.99 11.59 15.73
C VAL A 67 -0.18 11.46 16.70
N ARG A 68 -0.83 10.28 16.77
CA ARG A 68 -1.99 10.08 17.66
C ARG A 68 -1.64 10.30 19.13
N GLU A 69 -0.48 9.86 19.58
CA GLU A 69 -0.07 10.06 20.97
C GLU A 69 0.28 11.52 21.26
N GLU A 70 0.97 12.19 20.33
CA GLU A 70 1.27 13.61 20.45
C GLU A 70 0.00 14.48 20.45
N GLU A 71 -0.97 14.20 19.58
CA GLU A 71 -2.25 14.90 19.55
C GLU A 71 -3.01 14.76 20.89
N LYS A 72 -3.00 13.55 21.48
CA LYS A 72 -3.63 13.30 22.79
C LYS A 72 -2.95 14.10 23.90
N GLU A 73 -1.63 14.10 23.94
CA GLU A 73 -0.88 14.81 24.99
C GLU A 73 -0.93 16.32 24.83
N ALA A 74 -0.76 16.83 23.62
CA ALA A 74 -0.87 18.26 23.32
C ALA A 74 -2.24 18.80 23.74
N LYS A 75 -3.31 18.03 23.49
CA LYS A 75 -4.67 18.35 23.95
C LYS A 75 -4.78 18.35 25.48
N ARG A 76 -4.20 17.36 26.17
CA ARG A 76 -4.20 17.27 27.64
C ARG A 76 -3.45 18.44 28.29
N GLU A 77 -2.32 18.82 27.71
CA GLU A 77 -1.42 19.86 28.20
C GLU A 77 -1.79 21.27 27.70
N LYS A 78 -2.82 21.38 26.84
CA LYS A 78 -3.26 22.63 26.19
C LYS A 78 -2.12 23.37 25.49
N ARG A 79 -1.20 22.61 24.89
CA ARG A 79 -0.06 23.12 24.14
C ARG A 79 -0.25 22.85 22.64
N PRO A 80 0.45 23.59 21.76
CA PRO A 80 0.51 23.22 20.35
C PRO A 80 1.19 21.86 20.15
N ILE A 81 0.87 21.22 19.02
CA ILE A 81 1.51 19.98 18.55
C ILE A 81 2.98 20.29 18.24
N ASP A 82 3.88 19.46 18.75
CA ASP A 82 5.32 19.59 18.56
C ASP A 82 5.82 18.56 17.53
N PRO A 83 6.26 18.99 16.33
CA PRO A 83 6.76 18.09 15.30
C PRO A 83 7.96 17.25 15.73
N GLU A 84 8.88 17.81 16.55
CA GLU A 84 10.09 17.09 16.96
C GLU A 84 9.74 15.91 17.87
N LYS A 85 8.73 16.06 18.73
CA LYS A 85 8.21 14.96 19.56
C LYS A 85 7.62 13.84 18.71
N ILE A 86 6.96 14.16 17.60
CA ILE A 86 6.41 13.16 16.67
C ILE A 86 7.55 12.36 16.05
N GLU A 87 8.61 13.03 15.59
CA GLU A 87 9.76 12.38 14.95
C GLU A 87 10.47 11.42 15.93
N LEU A 88 10.81 11.91 17.13
CA LEU A 88 11.44 11.09 18.17
C LEU A 88 10.58 9.87 18.55
N ARG A 89 9.26 10.05 18.64
CA ARG A 89 8.33 8.94 18.92
C ARG A 89 8.21 7.98 17.76
N ALA A 90 8.19 8.47 16.53
CA ALA A 90 8.11 7.62 15.34
C ALA A 90 9.35 6.72 15.26
N GLU A 91 10.55 7.25 15.52
CA GLU A 91 11.78 6.47 15.62
C GLU A 91 11.72 5.44 16.76
N PHE A 92 11.25 5.87 17.94
CA PHE A 92 11.05 4.99 19.10
C PHE A 92 10.10 3.81 18.79
N TYR A 93 9.00 4.04 18.07
CA TYR A 93 8.09 2.98 17.66
C TYR A 93 8.70 2.12 16.55
N LEU A 94 9.34 2.72 15.54
CA LEU A 94 9.90 2.00 14.41
C LEU A 94 10.94 0.96 14.84
N THR A 95 11.75 1.28 15.84
CA THR A 95 12.74 0.35 16.45
C THR A 95 12.09 -0.83 17.18
N ARG A 96 10.84 -0.68 17.64
CA ARG A 96 10.11 -1.69 18.42
C ARG A 96 9.09 -2.47 17.63
N ILE A 97 8.55 -1.91 16.55
CA ILE A 97 7.58 -2.59 15.68
C ILE A 97 8.32 -3.69 14.91
N PRO A 98 8.05 -4.98 15.21
CA PRO A 98 8.71 -6.05 14.51
C PRO A 98 8.25 -6.11 13.06
N TYR A 99 9.20 -6.29 12.15
CA TYR A 99 8.90 -6.45 10.72
C TYR A 99 7.86 -7.56 10.45
N LYS A 100 7.88 -8.65 11.23
CA LYS A 100 6.95 -9.77 11.07
C LYS A 100 5.51 -9.46 11.52
N LEU A 101 5.30 -8.46 12.37
CA LEU A 101 3.96 -8.09 12.88
C LEU A 101 3.21 -7.11 11.99
N THR A 102 3.88 -6.48 11.02
CA THR A 102 3.22 -5.61 10.03
C THR A 102 2.28 -6.38 9.09
N ALA A 103 1.12 -5.78 8.82
CA ALA A 103 -0.02 -6.39 8.12
C ALA A 103 0.19 -6.52 6.59
N MET A 104 1.15 -7.35 6.17
CA MET A 104 1.16 -7.97 4.84
C MET A 104 2.04 -9.23 4.83
N ARG A 105 1.44 -10.40 4.55
CA ARG A 105 2.18 -11.64 4.28
C ARG A 105 2.58 -11.70 2.80
N TYR A 106 3.73 -12.30 2.50
CA TYR A 106 4.21 -12.40 1.11
C TYR A 106 3.22 -13.15 0.21
N HIS A 107 2.63 -14.24 0.71
CA HIS A 107 1.60 -14.98 -0.04
C HIS A 107 0.42 -14.09 -0.44
N SER A 108 -0.10 -13.27 0.49
CA SER A 108 -1.18 -12.32 0.20
C SER A 108 -0.78 -11.29 -0.85
N PHE A 109 0.48 -10.82 -0.82
CA PHE A 109 1.01 -9.90 -1.83
C PHE A 109 1.07 -10.55 -3.22
N VAL A 110 1.58 -11.78 -3.32
CA VAL A 110 1.67 -12.51 -4.61
C VAL A 110 0.29 -12.76 -5.20
N VAL A 111 -0.69 -13.20 -4.39
CA VAL A 111 -2.08 -13.37 -4.83
C VAL A 111 -2.65 -12.04 -5.34
N TYR A 112 -2.44 -10.95 -4.60
CA TYR A 112 -2.87 -9.62 -5.02
C TYR A 112 -2.22 -9.18 -6.33
N PHE A 113 -0.91 -9.38 -6.47
CA PHE A 113 -0.15 -9.05 -7.67
C PHE A 113 -0.60 -9.85 -8.89
N SER A 114 -1.10 -11.08 -8.70
CA SER A 114 -1.68 -11.87 -9.79
C SER A 114 -2.93 -11.24 -10.39
N ASN A 115 -3.73 -10.49 -9.61
CA ASN A 115 -4.87 -9.74 -10.15
C ASN A 115 -4.41 -8.61 -11.07
N LEU A 116 -3.30 -7.95 -10.75
CA LEU A 116 -2.72 -6.91 -11.61
C LEU A 116 -2.23 -7.48 -12.94
N GLN A 117 -1.69 -8.70 -12.92
CA GLN A 117 -1.31 -9.44 -14.14
C GLN A 117 -2.55 -9.80 -14.96
N ARG A 118 -3.62 -10.31 -14.33
CA ARG A 118 -4.90 -10.63 -15.00
C ARG A 118 -5.56 -9.42 -15.63
N LEU A 119 -5.46 -8.25 -15.00
CA LEU A 119 -5.91 -6.98 -15.57
C LEU A 119 -5.06 -6.52 -16.77
N GLY A 120 -3.90 -7.14 -16.98
CA GLY A 120 -2.92 -6.75 -17.99
C GLY A 120 -2.23 -5.43 -17.66
N TRP A 121 -2.19 -5.03 -16.39
CA TRP A 121 -1.55 -3.79 -15.96
C TRP A 121 -0.05 -3.94 -15.74
N VAL A 122 0.37 -5.15 -15.37
CA VAL A 122 1.78 -5.52 -15.23
C VAL A 122 2.09 -6.74 -16.07
N GLU A 123 3.30 -6.79 -16.60
CA GLU A 123 3.80 -7.89 -17.41
C GLU A 123 5.20 -8.32 -16.95
N PHE A 124 5.53 -9.58 -17.20
CA PHE A 124 6.88 -10.09 -17.04
C PHE A 124 7.78 -9.49 -18.12
N THR A 125 8.97 -9.02 -17.74
CA THR A 125 9.88 -8.34 -18.66
C THR A 125 10.71 -9.29 -19.53
N GLY A 126 10.73 -10.59 -19.20
CA GLY A 126 11.69 -11.54 -19.77
C GLY A 126 12.97 -11.68 -18.92
N GLU A 127 13.24 -10.74 -18.01
CA GLU A 127 14.43 -10.80 -17.14
C GLU A 127 14.17 -11.67 -15.91
N GLU A 128 14.99 -12.71 -15.75
CA GLU A 128 15.10 -13.50 -14.53
C GLU A 128 16.49 -13.32 -13.90
N ARG A 129 16.57 -13.34 -12.57
CA ARG A 129 17.84 -13.43 -11.84
C ARG A 129 17.78 -14.49 -10.76
N ALA A 130 18.95 -15.00 -10.39
CA ALA A 130 19.07 -15.91 -9.25
C ALA A 130 18.46 -15.28 -7.98
N SER A 131 17.68 -16.06 -7.26
CA SER A 131 17.16 -15.67 -5.96
C SER A 131 18.10 -16.15 -4.85
N ALA A 132 18.15 -15.42 -3.73
CA ALA A 132 18.91 -15.87 -2.55
C ALA A 132 18.40 -17.21 -1.99
N PHE A 133 17.17 -17.60 -2.35
CA PHE A 133 16.64 -18.92 -2.02
C PHE A 133 17.35 -20.02 -2.81
N GLN A 134 17.77 -19.74 -4.05
CA GLN A 134 18.51 -20.69 -4.88
C GLN A 134 19.92 -20.99 -4.37
N ASP A 135 20.51 -20.12 -3.55
CA ASP A 135 21.81 -20.38 -2.89
C ASP A 135 21.75 -21.63 -1.99
N ASN A 136 20.58 -21.90 -1.39
CA ASN A 136 20.36 -23.04 -0.50
C ASN A 136 19.55 -24.16 -1.16
N TYR A 137 18.74 -23.83 -2.17
CA TYR A 137 17.92 -24.78 -2.91
C TYR A 137 17.90 -24.42 -4.41
N PRO A 138 18.87 -24.91 -5.20
CA PRO A 138 19.03 -24.55 -6.61
C PRO A 138 17.78 -24.71 -7.49
N PRO A 139 16.90 -25.71 -7.29
CA PRO A 139 15.64 -25.83 -8.02
C PRO A 139 14.58 -24.78 -7.65
N GLY A 140 14.89 -23.88 -6.72
CA GLY A 140 13.99 -22.83 -6.26
C GLY A 140 13.65 -21.82 -7.35
N PRO A 141 12.55 -21.06 -7.19
CA PRO A 141 12.13 -20.10 -8.19
C PRO A 141 13.10 -18.91 -8.29
N PRO A 142 13.41 -18.42 -9.51
CA PRO A 142 14.20 -17.23 -9.70
C PRO A 142 13.40 -15.96 -9.40
N ARG A 143 14.10 -14.82 -9.32
CA ARG A 143 13.51 -13.49 -9.25
C ARG A 143 13.10 -13.04 -10.65
N ARG A 144 11.79 -13.00 -10.90
CA ARG A 144 11.21 -12.47 -12.15
C ARG A 144 10.93 -10.99 -12.04
N TYR A 145 11.35 -10.22 -13.05
CA TYR A 145 11.12 -8.77 -13.11
C TYR A 145 9.78 -8.46 -13.78
N PHE A 146 9.04 -7.53 -13.19
CA PHE A 146 7.75 -7.07 -13.71
C PHE A 146 7.76 -5.56 -13.90
N ARG A 147 7.12 -5.10 -14.97
CA ARG A 147 6.94 -3.68 -15.28
C ARG A 147 5.48 -3.36 -15.58
N LEU A 148 5.13 -2.08 -15.59
CA LEU A 148 3.83 -1.65 -16.06
C LEU A 148 3.72 -1.81 -17.58
N THR A 149 2.56 -2.25 -18.05
CA THR A 149 2.19 -2.20 -19.47
C THR A 149 1.71 -0.80 -19.86
N ALA A 150 1.49 -0.56 -21.15
CA ALA A 150 0.81 0.67 -21.60
C ALA A 150 -0.59 0.79 -20.96
N LYS A 151 -1.33 -0.32 -20.87
CA LYS A 151 -2.65 -0.39 -20.22
C LYS A 151 -2.57 -0.04 -18.73
N GLY A 152 -1.57 -0.55 -18.01
CA GLY A 152 -1.36 -0.23 -16.60
C GLY A 152 -1.01 1.23 -16.36
N ARG A 153 -0.20 1.83 -17.24
CA ARG A 153 0.14 3.26 -17.18
C ARG A 153 -1.06 4.17 -17.47
N ALA A 154 -1.93 3.78 -18.40
CA ALA A 154 -3.11 4.55 -18.76
C ALA A 154 -4.30 4.38 -17.79
N ALA A 155 -4.30 3.34 -16.96
CA ALA A 155 -5.40 3.08 -16.03
C ALA A 155 -5.55 4.19 -14.97
N ALA A 156 -6.78 4.66 -14.79
CA ALA A 156 -7.11 5.74 -13.88
C ALA A 156 -6.88 5.37 -12.40
N ALA A 157 -6.64 6.37 -11.55
CA ALA A 157 -6.38 6.17 -10.12
C ALA A 157 -7.50 5.42 -9.37
N PRO A 158 -8.81 5.64 -9.64
CA PRO A 158 -9.89 4.88 -9.01
C PRO A 158 -9.81 3.38 -9.32
N LEU A 159 -9.48 2.99 -10.55
CA LEU A 159 -9.33 1.58 -10.92
C LEU A 159 -8.16 0.95 -10.15
N TRP A 160 -7.02 1.64 -10.10
CA TRP A 160 -5.88 1.20 -9.30
C TRP A 160 -6.19 1.10 -7.81
N SER A 161 -7.13 1.89 -7.29
CA SER A 161 -7.48 1.86 -5.87
C SER A 161 -8.23 0.58 -5.47
N ASN A 162 -8.95 -0.05 -6.41
CA ASN A 162 -9.66 -1.32 -6.18
C ASN A 162 -9.53 -2.28 -7.38
N PRO A 163 -8.39 -3.00 -7.53
CA PRO A 163 -8.17 -3.91 -8.66
C PRO A 163 -9.09 -5.14 -8.66
N LEU A 164 -9.57 -5.57 -7.49
CA LEU A 164 -10.52 -6.69 -7.39
C LEU A 164 -11.86 -6.31 -7.99
N MET A 165 -12.39 -5.13 -7.64
CA MET A 165 -13.59 -4.59 -8.27
C MET A 165 -13.40 -4.35 -9.76
N THR A 166 -12.24 -3.86 -10.17
CA THR A 166 -11.95 -3.69 -11.60
C THR A 166 -11.98 -5.01 -12.37
N LEU A 167 -11.57 -6.11 -11.74
CA LEU A 167 -11.50 -7.43 -12.38
C LEU A 167 -12.83 -8.20 -12.34
N TYR A 168 -13.63 -8.02 -11.29
CA TYR A 168 -14.83 -8.83 -11.01
C TYR A 168 -16.11 -8.02 -10.81
N GLY A 169 -16.11 -6.71 -11.09
CA GLY A 169 -17.25 -5.82 -10.81
C GLY A 169 -18.56 -6.30 -11.41
N ASP A 170 -18.54 -6.78 -12.65
CA ASP A 170 -19.73 -7.31 -13.34
C ASP A 170 -20.34 -8.52 -12.61
N ARG A 171 -19.52 -9.31 -11.90
CA ARG A 171 -19.97 -10.47 -11.12
C ARG A 171 -20.60 -10.07 -9.79
N TRP A 172 -20.28 -8.88 -9.27
CA TRP A 172 -20.68 -8.41 -7.94
C TRP A 172 -21.70 -7.26 -7.99
N GLY A 173 -22.38 -7.07 -9.13
CA GLY A 173 -23.46 -6.07 -9.26
C GLY A 173 -23.01 -4.70 -9.79
N GLY A 174 -21.78 -4.57 -10.28
CA GLY A 174 -21.28 -3.36 -10.95
C GLY A 174 -21.01 -2.17 -10.01
N GLU A 175 -20.96 -0.96 -10.58
CA GLU A 175 -20.68 0.30 -9.85
C GLU A 175 -21.76 0.66 -8.81
N GLU A 176 -22.99 0.14 -8.97
CA GLU A 176 -24.11 0.41 -8.05
C GLU A 176 -23.89 -0.25 -6.68
N ALA A 177 -23.39 -1.50 -6.66
CA ALA A 177 -23.05 -2.20 -5.41
C ALA A 177 -21.89 -1.53 -4.65
N ASP A 178 -20.91 -0.95 -5.36
CA ASP A 178 -19.77 -0.24 -4.77
C ASP A 178 -20.20 1.07 -4.09
N ARG A 179 -21.19 1.78 -4.66
CA ARG A 179 -21.80 2.97 -4.03
C ARG A 179 -22.60 2.64 -2.77
N GLU A 180 -23.35 1.53 -2.77
CA GLU A 180 -24.10 1.10 -1.58
C GLU A 180 -23.18 0.66 -0.44
N GLN A 181 -22.10 -0.06 -0.76
CA GLN A 181 -21.15 -0.56 0.23
C GLN A 181 -20.28 0.56 0.84
N SER A 182 -19.96 1.60 0.05
CA SER A 182 -19.32 2.82 0.55
C SER A 182 -20.25 3.79 1.27
N GLY A 183 -21.53 3.85 0.89
CA GLY A 183 -22.57 4.61 1.59
C GLY A 183 -22.85 4.08 3.00
N SER A 184 -22.96 2.75 3.15
CA SER A 184 -23.22 2.07 4.43
C SER A 184 -22.13 2.30 5.48
N SER A 185 -20.86 2.36 5.05
CA SER A 185 -19.72 2.66 5.94
C SER A 185 -19.73 4.13 6.41
N GLY A 186 -20.14 5.07 5.55
CA GLY A 186 -20.27 6.49 5.91
C GLY A 186 -21.47 6.80 6.80
N GLU A 187 -22.56 6.05 6.69
CA GLU A 187 -23.75 6.21 7.52
C GLU A 187 -23.53 5.71 8.96
N SER A 188 -22.75 4.62 9.10
CA SER A 188 -22.25 4.13 10.39
C SER A 188 -21.39 5.16 11.13
N GLU A 189 -20.67 6.01 10.40
CA GLU A 189 -19.78 7.05 10.96
C GLU A 189 -20.53 8.36 11.27
N LYS A 190 -21.58 8.69 10.50
CA LYS A 190 -22.52 9.78 10.85
C LYS A 190 -23.29 9.47 12.13
N ILE A 191 -23.73 8.22 12.33
CA ILE A 191 -24.44 7.81 13.55
C ILE A 191 -23.52 7.90 14.79
N ARG A 192 -22.21 7.59 14.64
CA ARG A 192 -21.23 7.75 15.74
C ARG A 192 -20.87 9.20 16.06
N ARG A 193 -20.97 10.12 15.09
CA ARG A 193 -20.73 11.56 15.30
C ARG A 193 -21.94 12.31 15.85
N ALA A 194 -23.15 11.77 15.70
CA ALA A 194 -24.38 12.35 16.23
C ALA A 194 -24.68 11.93 17.69
N SER A 195 -23.85 11.08 18.30
CA SER A 195 -23.99 10.62 19.69
C SER A 195 -22.93 11.17 20.66
N TYR A 196 -22.30 12.31 20.32
CA TYR A 196 -21.43 13.09 21.22
C TYR A 196 -21.92 14.53 21.32
#